data_AF-A0A835Z6C1-F1
#
_entry.id   AF-A0A835Z6C1-F1
#
_cell.length_a   1.000
_cell.length_b   1.000
_cell.length_c   1.000
_cell.angle_alpha   90.00
_cell.angle_beta   90.00
_cell.angle_gamma   90.00
#
_symmetry.space_group_name_H-M   'P 1'
#
loop_
_entity.id
_entity.type
_entity.pdbx_description
1 polymer ?
#
loop_
_entity_poly.entity_id
_entity_poly.type
_entity_poly.pdbx_seq_one_letter_code
_entity_poly.pdbx_strand_id
1 'polypeptide(L)' 'MLTLQDASGYWRASMYRDNVKFATMVHQLAAEEFLQLDTDDKKTVDHIDTNRKNNDVSNLRMATKREQVIYQEK' A
#
# COMPACT_ATOMS: atom_id res chain seq x y z
N MET A 1 -9.76 -16.35 2.96
CA MET A 1 -8.47 -15.68 2.66
C MET A 1 -8.08 -16.03 1.23
N LEU A 2 -8.24 -15.08 0.30
CA LEU A 2 -7.73 -15.17 -1.07
C LEU A 2 -7.12 -13.79 -1.33
N THR A 3 -5.79 -13.71 -1.24
CA THR A 3 -5.03 -12.52 -1.65
C THR A 3 -5.00 -12.50 -3.16
N LEU A 4 -5.67 -11.51 -3.76
CA LEU A 4 -5.66 -11.33 -5.20
C LEU A 4 -4.57 -10.32 -5.52
N GLN A 5 -3.68 -10.68 -6.45
CA GLN A 5 -2.80 -9.71 -7.08
C GLN A 5 -3.61 -8.95 -8.14
N ASP A 6 -3.58 -7.61 -8.12
CA ASP A 6 -4.20 -6.84 -9.19
C ASP A 6 -3.27 -6.74 -10.42
N ALA A 7 -3.82 -6.28 -11.56
CA ALA A 7 -3.06 -6.11 -12.79
C ALA A 7 -1.87 -5.12 -12.65
N SER A 8 -1.91 -4.24 -11.64
CA SER A 8 -0.81 -3.34 -11.28
C SER A 8 0.23 -3.97 -10.36
N GLY A 9 0.06 -5.23 -9.95
CA GLY A 9 1.03 -5.98 -9.16
C GLY A 9 0.89 -5.86 -7.64
N TYR A 10 -0.10 -5.11 -7.14
CA TYR A 10 -0.33 -4.94 -5.70
C TYR A 10 -1.12 -6.10 -5.11
N TRP A 11 -0.76 -6.49 -3.89
CA TRP A 11 -1.54 -7.45 -3.10
C TRP A 11 -2.76 -6.78 -2.48
N ARG A 12 -3.93 -7.41 -2.66
CA ARG A 12 -5.19 -6.98 -2.06
C ARG A 12 -5.74 -8.02 -1.09
N ALA A 13 -6.24 -7.55 0.04
CA ALA A 13 -7.03 -8.33 0.99
C ALA A 13 -8.52 -8.08 0.72
N SER A 14 -9.30 -9.16 0.65
CA SER A 14 -10.77 -9.08 0.69
C SER A 14 -11.23 -9.08 2.14
N MET A 15 -11.92 -8.04 2.56
CA MET A 15 -12.50 -7.90 3.89
C MET A 15 -14.02 -7.79 3.79
N TYR A 16 -14.70 -8.10 4.89
CA TYR A 16 -16.14 -8.05 5.00
C TYR A 16 -16.52 -7.23 6.23
N ARG A 17 -17.45 -6.31 6.07
CA ARG A 17 -18.06 -5.53 7.16
C ARG A 17 -19.55 -5.47 6.90
N ASP A 18 -20.35 -5.88 7.87
CA ASP A 18 -21.81 -5.88 7.77
C ASP A 18 -22.33 -6.60 6.50
N ASN A 19 -21.74 -7.77 6.20
CA ASN A 19 -21.96 -8.56 4.97
C ASN A 19 -21.61 -7.87 3.65
N VAL A 20 -21.03 -6.67 3.68
CA VAL A 20 -20.51 -5.98 2.49
C VAL A 20 -19.04 -6.34 2.31
N LYS A 21 -18.70 -6.87 1.12
CA LYS A 21 -17.32 -7.15 0.73
C LYS A 21 -16.65 -5.89 0.22
N PHE A 22 -15.43 -5.63 0.68
CA PHE A 22 -14.56 -4.60 0.14
C PHE A 22 -13.13 -5.13 -0.01
N ALA A 23 -12.38 -4.54 -0.94
CA ALA A 23 -10.99 -4.90 -1.17
C ALA A 23 -10.10 -3.73 -0.73
N THR A 24 -9.08 -4.04 0.05
CA THR A 24 -8.07 -3.06 0.49
C THR A 24 -6.68 -3.51 0.10
N MET A 25 -5.74 -2.57 -0.03
CA MET A 25 -4.36 -2.87 -0.38
C MET A 25 -3.57 -3.27 0.88
N VAL A 26 -2.81 -4.36 0.79
CA VAL A 26 -2.11 -4.92 1.95
C VAL A 26 -1.05 -3.97 2.52
N HIS A 27 -0.32 -3.26 1.65
CA HIS A 27 0.69 -2.29 2.10
C HIS A 27 0.08 -1.07 2.80
N GLN A 28 -1.12 -0.63 2.41
CA GLN A 28 -1.83 0.46 3.08
C GLN A 28 -2.23 0.05 4.49
N LEU A 29 -2.85 -1.14 4.63
CA LEU A 29 -3.16 -1.69 5.96
C LEU A 29 -1.91 -1.82 6.84
N ALA A 30 -0.81 -2.34 6.29
CA ALA A 30 0.43 -2.51 7.05
C ALA A 30 1.01 -1.16 7.51
N ALA A 31 0.96 -0.13 6.65
CA ALA A 31 1.42 1.21 7.00
C ALA A 31 0.51 1.88 8.04
N GLU A 32 -0.81 1.78 7.88
CA GLU A 32 -1.78 2.34 8.83
C GLU A 32 -1.62 1.72 10.23
N GLU A 33 -1.57 0.38 10.31
CA GLU A 33 -1.55 -0.33 11.59
C GLU A 33 -0.18 -0.32 12.28
N PHE A 34 0.92 -0.52 11.53
CA PHE A 34 2.25 -0.68 12.12
C PHE A 34 3.09 0.60 12.12
N LEU A 35 2.86 1.52 11.18
CA LEU A 35 3.60 2.79 11.11
C LEU A 35 2.76 3.99 11.55
N GLN A 36 1.47 3.78 11.87
CA GLN A 36 0.53 4.86 12.23
C GLN A 36 0.53 5.96 11.17
N LEU A 37 0.70 5.56 9.91
CA LEU A 37 0.77 6.45 8.80
C LEU A 37 -0.64 6.81 8.34
N ASP A 38 -0.98 8.09 8.46
CA ASP A 38 -2.23 8.62 7.93
C ASP A 38 -2.04 8.98 6.45
N THR A 39 -2.85 8.37 5.58
CA THR A 39 -2.89 8.71 4.16
C THR A 39 -3.88 9.83 3.93
N ASP A 40 -3.41 10.95 3.39
CA ASP A 40 -4.26 12.06 2.94
C ASP A 40 -4.25 12.17 1.41
N ASP A 41 -5.00 13.12 0.85
CA ASP A 41 -5.07 13.35 -0.61
C ASP A 41 -3.69 13.65 -1.25
N LYS A 42 -2.69 14.01 -0.45
CA LYS A 42 -1.36 14.43 -0.91
C LYS A 42 -0.33 13.34 -0.74
N LYS A 43 -0.44 12.50 0.29
CA LYS A 43 0.57 11.54 0.73
C LYS A 43 0.03 10.12 0.67
N THR A 44 0.75 9.28 -0.06
CA THR A 44 0.43 7.87 -0.28
C THR A 44 1.57 6.97 0.20
N VAL A 45 1.22 5.75 0.60
CA VAL A 45 2.21 4.72 0.94
C VAL A 45 2.95 4.29 -0.33
N ASP A 46 4.28 4.31 -0.27
CA ASP A 46 5.20 3.95 -1.35
C ASP A 46 6.14 2.83 -0.94
N HIS A 47 6.54 1.99 -1.90
CA HIS A 47 7.53 0.94 -1.72
C HIS A 47 8.93 1.49 -2.00
N ILE A 48 9.81 1.48 -1.00
CA ILE A 48 11.17 2.02 -1.10
C ILE A 48 11.97 1.29 -2.18
N ASP A 49 11.86 -0.04 -2.24
CA ASP A 49 12.51 -0.89 -3.24
C ASP A 49 11.79 -0.94 -4.59
N THR A 50 10.70 -0.19 -4.78
CA THR A 50 9.80 -0.21 -5.94
C THR A 50 9.09 -1.54 -6.20
N ASN A 51 9.33 -2.56 -5.37
CA ASN A 51 8.70 -3.87 -5.48
C ASN A 51 7.38 -3.88 -4.72
N ARG A 52 6.29 -3.71 -5.48
CA ARG A 52 4.90 -3.71 -4.99
C ARG A 52 4.45 -4.98 -4.25
N LYS A 53 5.26 -6.06 -4.31
CA LYS A 53 5.03 -7.31 -3.58
C LYS A 53 5.66 -7.33 -2.20
N ASN A 54 6.67 -6.49 -1.96
CA ASN A 54 7.40 -6.44 -0.70
C ASN A 54 6.67 -5.54 0.30
N ASN A 55 5.68 -6.11 0.99
CA ASN A 55 4.88 -5.40 2.00
C ASN A 55 5.55 -5.37 3.39
N ASP A 56 6.85 -5.64 3.49
CA ASP A 56 7.56 -5.47 4.75
C ASP A 56 7.44 -4.03 5.22
N VAL A 57 7.10 -3.82 6.48
CA VAL A 57 6.84 -2.50 7.05
C VAL A 57 8.07 -1.60 6.91
N SER A 58 9.28 -2.15 6.99
CA SER A 58 10.53 -1.41 6.80
C SER A 58 10.76 -0.98 5.34
N ASN A 59 10.08 -1.61 4.39
CA ASN A 59 10.11 -1.28 2.96
C ASN A 59 9.04 -0.25 2.55
N LEU A 60 8.21 0.22 3.49
CA LEU A 60 7.15 1.20 3.21
C LEU A 60 7.59 2.59 3.69
N ARG A 61 7.25 3.62 2.90
CA ARG A 61 7.42 5.03 3.29
C ARG A 61 6.20 5.85 2.90
N MET A 62 6.04 7.01 3.54
CA MET A 62 5.08 8.00 3.10
C MET A 62 5.71 8.92 2.06
N ALA A 63 5.07 9.05 0.89
CA ALA A 63 5.53 9.93 -0.17
C ALA A 63 4.36 10.52 -0.94
N THR A 64 4.50 11.77 -1.37
CA THR A 64 3.62 12.37 -2.37
C THR A 64 3.86 11.73 -3.73
N LYS A 65 2.88 11.80 -4.64
CA LYS A 65 3.03 11.29 -6.02
C LYS A 65 4.27 11.86 -6.73
N ARG A 66 4.61 13.13 -6.46
CA ARG A 66 5.81 13.77 -7.02
C ARG A 66 7.09 13.16 -6.45
N GLU A 67 7.15 12.94 -5.15
CA GLU A 67 8.30 12.31 -4.50
C GLU A 67 8.48 10.87 -4.97
N GLN A 68 7.39 10.10 -5.10
CA GLN A 68 7.42 8.74 -5.65
C GLN A 68 8.11 8.70 -7.01
N VAL A 69 7.69 9.56 -7.96
CA VAL A 69 8.32 9.64 -9.29
C VAL A 69 9.81 9.94 -9.18
N ILE A 70 10.19 10.95 -8.39
CA ILE A 70 11.60 11.32 -8.18
C ILE A 70 12.42 10.15 -7.61
N TYR A 71 11.85 9.34 -6.73
CA TYR A 71 12.54 8.22 -6.13
C TYR A 71 12.67 7.02 -7.07
N GLN A 72 11.78 6.85 -8.05
CA GLN A 72 11.88 5.77 -9.04
C GLN A 72 12.83 6.10 -10.19
N GLU A 73 13.17 7.39 -10.39
CA GLU A 73 14.13 7.85 -11.40
C GLU A 73 15.60 7.77 -10.94
N LYS A 74 15.86 7.31 -9.72
CA LYS A 74 17.21 7.10 -9.17
C LYS A 74 17.63 5.64 -9.25
#